data_AF-A0A661AZ17-F1
#
_entry.id   AF-A0A661AZ17-F1
#
_cell.length_a   1.000
_cell.length_b   1.000
_cell.length_c   1.000
_cell.angle_alpha   90.00
_cell.angle_beta   90.00
_cell.angle_gamma   90.00
#
_symmetry.space_group_name_H-M   'P 1'
#
loop_
_entity.id
_entity.type
_entity.pdbx_description
1 polymer ?
#
loop_
_entity_poly.entity_id
_entity_poly.type
_entity_poly.pdbx_seq_one_letter_code
_entity_poly.pdbx_strand_id
1 'polypeptide(L)'
;MLNEEKINSLKKSDCHIHPDFSIDAKSSAEEYVKRALEIGLERICFTTHIDLDPHRAAADLYINIDGNWQIPDENAVRTYFFRIDNLRRKYGDEIEIVAGFEFSFEPHFADKVGEFITNFKPEFTIGSVHAVEMLEITSRYFVPAAVRNF
;
A
#
# COMPACT_ATOMS: atom_id res chain seq x y z
N MET A 1 4.03 -20.33 22.46
CA MET A 1 3.65 -20.64 21.07
C MET A 1 2.13 -20.73 21.00
N LEU A 2 1.52 -20.30 19.90
CA LEU A 2 0.08 -20.51 19.67
C LEU A 2 -0.18 -22.00 19.42
N ASN A 3 -1.29 -22.55 19.90
CA ASN A 3 -1.69 -23.93 19.59
C ASN A 3 -2.45 -23.99 18.24
N GLU A 4 -2.59 -25.18 17.67
CA GLU A 4 -3.21 -25.39 16.35
C GLU A 4 -4.65 -24.86 16.28
N GLU A 5 -5.46 -25.07 17.33
CA GLU A 5 -6.81 -24.51 17.40
C GLU A 5 -6.82 -22.99 17.28
N LYS A 6 -5.90 -22.31 17.98
CA LYS A 6 -5.82 -20.86 17.92
C LYS A 6 -5.31 -20.37 16.56
N ILE A 7 -4.37 -21.08 15.91
CA ILE A 7 -3.92 -20.75 14.54
C ILE A 7 -5.08 -20.90 13.56
N ASN A 8 -5.84 -22.00 13.64
CA ASN A 8 -6.98 -22.26 12.77
C ASN A 8 -8.16 -21.30 13.01
N SER A 9 -8.21 -20.63 14.17
CA SER A 9 -9.19 -19.59 14.47
C SER A 9 -8.82 -18.20 13.94
N LEU A 10 -7.59 -18.01 13.45
CA LEU A 10 -7.18 -16.73 12.87
C LEU A 10 -7.82 -16.58 11.48
N LYS A 11 -8.30 -15.37 11.19
CA LYS A 11 -8.74 -15.01 9.84
C LYS A 11 -7.61 -15.22 8.85
N LYS A 12 -7.84 -16.03 7.80
CA LYS A 12 -6.90 -16.17 6.68
C LYS A 12 -6.80 -14.83 5.97
N SER A 13 -5.63 -14.19 6.05
CA SER A 13 -5.45 -12.80 5.62
C SER A 13 -4.17 -12.61 4.84
N ASP A 14 -4.19 -11.72 3.85
CA ASP A 14 -3.00 -11.12 3.25
C ASP A 14 -3.01 -9.62 3.54
N CYS A 15 -2.01 -9.13 4.27
CA CYS A 15 -1.97 -7.76 4.77
C CYS A 15 -0.89 -6.89 4.11
N HIS A 16 -0.29 -7.33 3.00
CA HIS A 16 0.72 -6.54 2.28
C HIS A 16 0.53 -6.71 0.77
N ILE A 17 -0.42 -5.97 0.20
CA ILE A 17 -0.80 -6.07 -1.21
C ILE A 17 -0.67 -4.71 -1.90
N HIS A 18 0.03 -4.69 -3.04
CA HIS A 18 0.20 -3.52 -3.89
C HIS A 18 -0.74 -3.64 -5.10
N PRO A 19 -1.90 -2.95 -5.08
CA PRO A 19 -2.75 -2.84 -6.27
C PRO A 19 -2.17 -1.80 -7.24
N ASP A 20 -2.71 -1.76 -8.46
CA ASP A 20 -2.39 -0.83 -9.56
C ASP A 20 -2.43 0.68 -9.22
N PHE A 21 -2.84 1.04 -8.00
CA PHE A 21 -2.60 2.35 -7.39
C PHE A 21 -1.11 2.64 -7.13
N SER A 22 -0.29 1.59 -6.95
CA SER A 22 1.14 1.67 -6.61
C SER A 22 2.00 1.71 -7.87
N ILE A 23 3.12 2.45 -7.84
CA ILE A 23 4.03 2.58 -8.99
C ILE A 23 4.67 1.27 -9.42
N ASP A 24 4.77 0.32 -8.51
CA ASP A 24 5.39 -0.99 -8.70
C ASP A 24 4.37 -2.12 -8.96
N ALA A 25 3.11 -1.78 -9.22
CA ALA A 25 2.03 -2.75 -9.40
C ALA A 25 1.31 -2.62 -10.75
N LYS A 26 0.78 -3.74 -11.24
CA LYS A 26 0.03 -3.84 -12.52
C LYS A 26 -1.39 -4.39 -12.36
N SER A 27 -1.62 -5.27 -11.39
CA SER A 27 -2.92 -5.90 -11.19
C SER A 27 -3.86 -4.97 -10.44
N SER A 28 -5.10 -4.90 -10.91
CA SER A 28 -6.14 -4.07 -10.31
C SER A 28 -6.52 -4.56 -8.91
N ALA A 29 -6.97 -3.63 -8.06
CA ALA A 29 -7.51 -3.98 -6.75
C ALA A 29 -8.65 -5.03 -6.84
N GLU A 30 -9.49 -4.98 -7.88
CA GLU A 30 -10.57 -5.96 -8.06
C GLU A 30 -10.03 -7.37 -8.41
N GLU A 31 -8.96 -7.47 -9.20
CA GLU A 31 -8.31 -8.76 -9.48
C GLU A 31 -7.74 -9.40 -8.21
N TYR A 32 -7.14 -8.60 -7.32
CA TYR A 32 -6.71 -9.07 -6.01
C TYR A 32 -7.87 -9.57 -5.15
N VAL A 33 -8.99 -8.84 -5.11
CA VAL A 33 -10.21 -9.28 -4.37
C VAL A 33 -10.71 -10.63 -4.91
N LYS A 34 -10.87 -10.76 -6.23
CA LYS A 34 -11.33 -12.00 -6.86
C LYS A 34 -10.38 -13.15 -6.53
N ARG A 35 -9.08 -12.92 -6.64
CA ARG A 35 -8.09 -13.94 -6.34
C ARG A 35 -8.11 -14.37 -4.87
N ALA A 36 -8.29 -13.42 -3.96
CA ALA A 36 -8.39 -13.67 -2.53
C ALA A 36 -9.59 -14.57 -2.19
N LEU A 37 -10.74 -14.31 -2.81
CA LEU A 37 -11.94 -15.16 -2.70
C LEU A 37 -11.69 -16.57 -3.23
N GLU A 38 -11.07 -16.71 -4.41
CA GLU A 38 -10.77 -18.01 -5.03
C GLU A 38 -9.90 -18.92 -4.13
N ILE A 39 -8.93 -18.33 -3.41
CA ILE A 39 -8.04 -19.07 -2.52
C ILE A 39 -8.54 -19.13 -1.07
N GLY A 40 -9.73 -18.57 -0.80
CA GLY A 40 -10.40 -18.62 0.50
C GLY A 40 -9.77 -17.75 1.57
N LEU A 41 -9.23 -16.58 1.22
CA LEU A 41 -8.91 -15.54 2.20
C LEU A 41 -10.18 -14.88 2.69
N GLU A 42 -10.19 -14.51 3.96
CA GLU A 42 -11.29 -13.83 4.66
C GLU A 42 -11.05 -12.32 4.77
N ARG A 43 -9.80 -11.88 4.60
CA ARG A 43 -9.40 -10.48 4.63
C ARG A 43 -8.23 -10.20 3.71
N ILE A 44 -8.25 -9.03 3.08
CA ILE A 44 -7.07 -8.44 2.45
C ILE A 44 -6.85 -7.01 2.92
N CYS A 45 -5.59 -6.59 3.04
CA CYS A 45 -5.22 -5.19 3.27
C CYS A 45 -4.40 -4.70 2.08
N PHE A 46 -4.96 -3.72 1.36
CA PHE A 46 -4.16 -2.97 0.41
C PHE A 46 -3.22 -2.06 1.17
N THR A 47 -1.95 -2.10 0.78
CA THR A 47 -0.86 -1.29 1.33
C THR A 47 -0.18 -0.59 0.17
N THR A 48 -0.93 0.29 -0.49
CA THR A 48 -0.45 1.03 -1.67
C THR A 48 0.87 1.73 -1.33
N HIS A 49 1.89 1.55 -2.18
CA HIS A 49 3.21 2.13 -1.93
C HIS A 49 3.19 3.64 -2.14
N ILE A 50 3.67 4.40 -1.15
CA ILE A 50 3.93 5.84 -1.25
C ILE A 50 5.28 6.14 -0.58
N ASP A 51 6.18 6.77 -1.33
CA ASP A 51 7.43 7.31 -0.79
C ASP A 51 7.36 8.83 -0.58
N LEU A 52 7.30 9.26 0.68
CA LEU A 52 7.22 10.68 1.06
C LEU A 52 8.59 11.34 1.21
N ASP A 53 9.69 10.63 0.92
CA ASP A 53 11.02 11.24 0.91
C ASP A 53 11.08 12.32 -0.19
N PRO A 54 11.33 13.61 0.16
CA PRO A 54 11.50 14.65 -0.84
C PRO A 54 12.62 14.38 -1.85
N HIS A 55 13.61 13.54 -1.52
CA HIS A 55 14.66 13.13 -2.46
C HIS A 55 14.18 12.10 -3.50
N ARG A 56 13.05 11.43 -3.26
CA ARG A 56 12.39 10.48 -4.17
C ARG A 56 11.15 11.03 -4.84
N ALA A 57 10.85 12.31 -4.66
CA ALA A 57 9.64 12.93 -5.17
C ALA A 57 9.44 12.74 -6.69
N ALA A 58 10.52 12.68 -7.46
CA ALA A 58 10.46 12.47 -8.92
C ALA A 58 10.35 10.99 -9.34
N ALA A 59 10.54 10.06 -8.40
CA ALA A 59 10.54 8.62 -8.66
C ALA A 59 9.27 7.95 -8.13
N ASP A 60 8.99 8.10 -6.83
CA ASP A 60 8.04 7.22 -6.12
C ASP A 60 6.95 7.96 -5.33
N LEU A 61 6.91 9.30 -5.40
CA LEU A 61 5.86 10.12 -4.76
C LEU A 61 4.60 10.19 -5.64
N TYR A 62 4.10 9.04 -6.07
CA TYR A 62 2.95 9.01 -6.97
C TYR A 62 1.97 7.90 -6.62
N ILE A 63 0.70 8.21 -6.81
CA ILE A 63 -0.41 7.25 -6.79
C ILE A 63 -1.10 7.29 -8.15
N ASN A 64 -1.43 6.11 -8.67
CA ASN A 64 -2.20 6.00 -9.91
C ASN A 64 -3.69 6.13 -9.62
N ILE A 65 -4.34 7.10 -10.24
CA ILE A 65 -5.79 7.24 -10.21
C ILE A 65 -6.31 7.19 -11.64
N ASP A 66 -7.03 6.11 -11.95
CA ASP A 66 -7.66 5.87 -13.26
C ASP A 66 -6.68 6.01 -14.44
N GLY A 67 -5.45 5.49 -14.28
CA GLY A 67 -4.39 5.53 -15.30
C GLY A 67 -3.52 6.78 -15.29
N ASN A 68 -3.70 7.69 -14.31
CA ASN A 68 -2.95 8.93 -14.20
C ASN A 68 -2.12 8.96 -12.92
N TRP A 69 -0.81 9.17 -13.05
CA TRP A 69 0.10 9.36 -11.90
C TRP A 69 -0.05 10.76 -11.32
N GLN A 70 -0.37 10.83 -10.02
CA GLN A 70 -0.62 12.07 -9.30
C GLN A 70 0.14 12.08 -7.98
N ILE A 71 0.51 13.26 -7.49
CA ILE A 71 0.95 13.40 -6.10
C ILE A 71 -0.23 12.98 -5.20
N PRO A 72 0.00 12.24 -4.09
CA PRO A 72 -1.07 11.78 -3.21
C PRO A 72 -1.61 12.93 -2.33
N ASP A 73 -2.27 13.88 -2.98
CA ASP A 73 -2.99 14.97 -2.34
C ASP A 73 -4.37 14.52 -1.80
N GLU A 74 -5.12 15.45 -1.23
CA GLU A 74 -6.42 15.14 -0.66
C GLU A 74 -7.40 14.51 -1.67
N ASN A 75 -7.42 14.99 -2.91
CA ASN A 75 -8.33 14.47 -3.90
C ASN A 75 -7.93 13.05 -4.35
N ALA A 76 -6.64 12.83 -4.60
CA ALA A 76 -6.12 11.53 -5.00
C ALA A 76 -6.33 10.47 -3.91
N VAL A 77 -5.98 10.78 -2.66
CA VAL A 77 -6.12 9.86 -1.52
C VAL A 77 -7.59 9.55 -1.22
N ARG A 78 -8.48 10.55 -1.25
CA ARG A 78 -9.92 10.31 -1.10
C ARG A 78 -10.49 9.48 -2.24
N THR A 79 -9.99 9.66 -3.47
CA THR A 79 -10.41 8.86 -4.62
C THR A 79 -9.97 7.40 -4.46
N TYR A 80 -8.73 7.14 -4.02
CA TYR A 80 -8.28 5.80 -3.66
C TYR A 80 -9.21 5.14 -2.65
N PHE A 81 -9.49 5.79 -1.52
CA PHE A 81 -10.41 5.25 -0.51
C PHE A 81 -11.80 4.99 -1.08
N PHE A 82 -12.35 5.91 -1.88
CA PHE A 82 -13.63 5.73 -2.55
C PHE A 82 -13.65 4.49 -3.47
N ARG A 83 -12.56 4.24 -4.21
CA ARG A 83 -12.43 3.06 -5.07
C ARG A 83 -12.42 1.77 -4.25
N ILE A 84 -11.69 1.72 -3.14
CA ILE A 84 -11.72 0.56 -2.23
C ILE A 84 -13.11 0.39 -1.60
N ASP A 85 -13.79 1.48 -1.26
CA ASP A 85 -15.13 1.44 -0.69
C ASP A 85 -16.18 0.89 -1.67
N ASN A 86 -16.01 1.11 -2.98
CA ASN A 86 -16.83 0.47 -4.00
C ASN A 86 -16.61 -1.04 -4.07
N LEU A 87 -15.37 -1.51 -3.89
CA LEU A 87 -15.09 -2.94 -3.78
C LEU A 87 -15.73 -3.54 -2.52
N ARG A 88 -15.72 -2.82 -1.39
CA ARG A 88 -16.42 -3.23 -0.17
C ARG A 88 -17.93 -3.36 -0.40
N ARG A 89 -18.56 -2.40 -1.08
CA ARG A 89 -19.99 -2.50 -1.43
C ARG A 89 -20.29 -3.72 -2.31
N LYS A 90 -19.34 -4.12 -3.15
CA LYS A 90 -19.51 -5.23 -4.11
C LYS A 90 -19.22 -6.60 -3.51
N TYR A 91 -18.27 -6.72 -2.59
CA TYR A 91 -17.73 -7.98 -2.09
C TYR A 91 -17.74 -8.12 -0.56
N GLY A 92 -18.24 -7.14 0.17
CA GLY A 92 -18.11 -7.05 1.63
C GLY A 92 -18.84 -8.13 2.43
N ASP A 93 -19.80 -8.83 1.81
CA ASP A 93 -20.45 -10.00 2.40
C ASP A 93 -19.56 -11.25 2.37
N GLU A 94 -18.53 -11.26 1.53
CA GLU A 94 -17.67 -12.43 1.27
C GLU A 94 -16.24 -12.24 1.81
N ILE A 95 -15.70 -11.02 1.77
CA ILE A 95 -14.33 -10.72 2.18
C ILE A 95 -14.21 -9.33 2.81
N GLU A 96 -13.40 -9.23 3.87
CA GLU A 96 -13.05 -7.95 4.46
C GLU A 96 -11.92 -7.28 3.67
N ILE A 97 -12.14 -6.06 3.21
CA ILE A 97 -11.17 -5.30 2.42
C ILE A 97 -10.72 -4.11 3.25
N VAL A 98 -9.42 -3.95 3.50
CA VAL A 98 -8.84 -2.85 4.28
C VAL A 98 -8.07 -1.91 3.35
N ALA A 99 -8.29 -0.60 3.49
CA ALA A 99 -7.58 0.42 2.73
C ALA A 99 -6.43 1.00 3.56
N GLY A 100 -5.23 0.98 3.00
CA GLY A 100 -4.02 1.32 3.71
C GLY A 100 -2.86 1.70 2.78
N PHE A 101 -1.74 2.04 3.40
CA PHE A 101 -0.53 2.46 2.69
C PHE A 101 0.70 1.78 3.27
N GLU A 102 1.64 1.46 2.41
CA GLU A 102 3.02 1.21 2.80
C GLU A 102 3.84 2.48 2.56
N PHE A 103 4.45 3.00 3.62
CA PHE A 103 5.35 4.14 3.53
C PHE A 103 6.79 3.65 3.58
N SER A 104 7.64 4.17 2.70
CA SER A 104 9.07 4.25 3.03
C SER A 104 9.25 5.05 4.32
N PHE A 105 10.22 4.67 5.15
CA PHE A 105 10.46 5.32 6.42
C PHE A 105 11.95 5.52 6.70
N GLU A 106 12.35 6.78 6.92
CA GLU A 106 13.59 7.17 7.58
C GLU A 106 13.33 8.38 8.51
N PRO A 107 14.17 8.59 9.55
CA PRO A 107 13.95 9.67 10.51
C PRO A 107 13.82 11.08 9.91
N HIS A 108 14.49 11.39 8.79
CA HIS A 108 14.51 12.74 8.22
C HIS A 108 13.19 13.19 7.57
N PHE A 109 12.26 12.26 7.31
CA PHE A 109 10.95 12.59 6.75
C PHE A 109 9.78 11.92 7.51
N ALA A 110 10.03 11.41 8.71
CA ALA A 110 9.02 10.81 9.57
C ALA A 110 7.83 11.76 9.85
N ASP A 111 8.08 13.06 9.98
CA ASP A 111 7.03 14.06 10.20
C ASP A 111 6.03 14.10 9.03
N LYS A 112 6.50 13.97 7.78
CA LYS A 112 5.62 13.93 6.60
C LYS A 112 4.71 12.71 6.60
N VAL A 113 5.26 11.56 6.98
CA VAL A 113 4.48 10.31 7.14
C VAL A 113 3.43 10.50 8.26
N GLY A 114 3.83 11.10 9.39
CA GLY A 114 2.93 11.40 10.50
C GLY A 114 1.79 12.35 10.12
N GLU A 115 2.09 13.42 9.38
CA GLU A 115 1.10 14.36 8.84
C GLU A 115 0.11 13.66 7.90
N PHE A 116 0.62 12.84 6.97
CA PHE A 116 -0.21 12.07 6.05
C PHE A 116 -1.19 11.16 6.81
N ILE A 117 -0.69 10.38 7.77
CA ILE A 117 -1.50 9.47 8.59
C ILE A 117 -2.55 10.26 9.39
N THR A 118 -2.16 11.40 9.98
CA THR A 118 -3.07 12.23 10.77
C THR A 118 -4.21 12.82 9.93
N ASN A 119 -3.88 13.27 8.72
CA ASN A 119 -4.83 13.92 7.82
C ASN A 119 -5.78 12.93 7.16
N PHE A 120 -5.27 11.79 6.69
CA PHE A 120 -6.05 10.84 5.87
C PHE A 120 -6.58 9.63 6.63
N LYS A 121 -5.98 9.29 7.78
CA LYS A 121 -6.43 8.21 8.66
C LYS A 121 -6.63 6.86 7.95
N PRO A 122 -5.63 6.35 7.20
CA PRO A 122 -5.70 5.00 6.66
C PRO A 122 -5.95 3.96 7.76
N GLU A 123 -6.68 2.89 7.44
CA GLU A 123 -7.09 1.87 8.40
C GLU A 123 -5.94 0.95 8.81
N PHE A 124 -4.95 0.83 7.93
CA PHE A 124 -3.75 0.05 8.15
C PHE A 124 -2.54 0.73 7.48
N THR A 125 -1.39 0.71 8.16
CA THR A 125 -0.16 1.29 7.62
C THR A 125 1.03 0.41 7.94
N ILE A 126 1.94 0.32 6.98
CA ILE A 126 3.26 -0.30 7.15
C ILE A 126 4.30 0.80 7.02
N GLY A 127 5.28 0.82 7.92
CA GLY A 127 6.51 1.59 7.75
C GLY A 127 7.63 0.65 7.34
N SER A 128 8.17 0.83 6.15
CA SER A 128 9.19 -0.03 5.54
C SER A 128 10.48 0.74 5.28
N VAL A 129 11.63 0.11 5.51
CA VAL A 129 12.94 0.68 5.19
C VAL A 129 13.36 0.15 3.83
N HIS A 130 13.21 0.95 2.78
CA HIS A 130 13.60 0.60 1.41
C HIS A 130 15.02 1.07 1.04
N ALA A 131 15.51 2.07 1.75
CA ALA A 131 16.85 2.60 1.60
C ALA A 131 17.43 2.94 2.98
N VAL A 132 18.76 2.98 3.06
CA VAL A 132 19.50 3.47 4.22
C VAL A 132 20.60 4.36 3.68
N GLU A 133 20.73 5.59 4.21
CA GLU A 133 21.76 6.54 3.77
C GLU A 133 21.73 6.79 2.24
N MET A 134 20.52 6.90 1.67
CA MET A 134 20.30 7.03 0.22
C MET A 134 20.85 5.87 -0.62
N LEU A 135 21.09 4.70 -0.04
CA LEU A 135 21.41 3.47 -0.76
C LEU A 135 20.20 2.55 -0.75
N GLU A 136 19.69 2.22 -1.94
CA GLU A 136 18.57 1.30 -2.04
C GLU A 136 19.04 -0.13 -1.73
N ILE A 137 18.37 -0.79 -0.79
CA ILE A 137 18.79 -2.10 -0.26
C ILE A 137 18.69 -3.18 -1.36
N THR A 138 17.75 -3.02 -2.29
CA THR A 138 17.43 -4.03 -3.32
C THR A 138 18.23 -3.92 -4.62
N SER A 139 18.85 -2.78 -4.92
CA SER A 139 19.57 -2.57 -6.19
C SER A 139 21.02 -2.14 -6.04
N ARG A 140 21.50 -1.84 -4.82
CA ARG A 140 22.85 -1.29 -4.54
C ARG A 140 23.14 0.05 -5.23
N TYR A 141 22.13 0.67 -5.85
CA TYR A 141 22.24 2.01 -6.42
C TYR A 141 21.84 3.07 -5.41
N PHE A 142 22.37 4.28 -5.62
CA PHE A 142 21.88 5.45 -4.92
C PHE A 142 20.42 5.71 -5.28
N VAL A 143 19.64 6.13 -4.29
CA VAL A 143 18.20 6.40 -4.40
C VAL A 143 17.83 7.29 -5.60
N PRO A 144 18.54 8.41 -5.88
CA PRO A 144 18.26 9.23 -7.07
C PRO A 144 18.52 8.54 -8.42
N ALA A 145 19.28 7.43 -8.42
CA ALA A 145 19.61 6.64 -9.60
C ALA A 145 18.85 5.30 -9.66
N ALA A 146 18.14 4.92 -8.59
CA ALA A 146 17.39 3.69 -8.50
C ALA A 146 16.00 3.90 -9.12
N VAL A 147 15.82 3.44 -10.37
CA VAL A 147 14.51 3.37 -11.02
C VAL A 147 13.95 1.96 -10.80
N ARG A 148 12.80 1.86 -10.13
CA ARG A 148 12.06 0.60 -10.00
C ARG A 148 11.36 0.31 -11.34
N ASN A 149 12.00 -0.47 -12.21
CA ASN A 149 11.39 -0.98 -13.45
C ASN A 149 10.89 -2.42 -13.21
N PHE A 150 9.58 -2.60 -13.01
CA PHE A 150 8.93 -3.91 -12.92
C PHE A 150 8.04 -4.20 -14.15
#